data_AF-A0A352DYN5-F1
#
_entry.id   AF-A0A352DYN5-F1
#
_cell.length_a   1.000
_cell.length_b   1.000
_cell.length_c   1.000
_cell.angle_alpha   90.00
_cell.angle_beta   90.00
_cell.angle_gamma   90.00
#
_symmetry.space_group_name_H-M   'P 1'
#
loop_
_entity.id
_entity.type
_entity.pdbx_description
1 polymer ?
#
loop_
_entity_poly.entity_id
_entity_poly.type
_entity_poly.pdbx_seq_one_letter_code
_entity_poly.pdbx_strand_id
1 'polypeptide(L)' 'SEQLKATIRQQPFRPFIIRMVDGRSFTVSHPDFVMVSPTGRTAILFEPDDSYSIVDLMLMNEIDVSAPKAAG' A
#
# COMPACT_ATOMS: atom_id res chain seq x y z
N SER A 1 -6.46 1.75 8.23
CA SER A 1 -6.14 1.11 9.53
C SER A 1 -4.84 1.69 10.11
N GLU A 2 -4.62 1.63 11.42
CA GLU A 2 -3.37 2.09 12.06
C GLU A 2 -2.15 1.26 11.64
N GLN A 3 -2.33 -0.03 11.39
CA GLN A 3 -1.24 -0.91 10.95
C GLN A 3 -0.69 -0.54 9.57
N LEU A 4 -1.56 -0.18 8.61
CA LEU A 4 -1.11 0.33 7.31
C LEU A 4 -0.29 1.61 7.46
N LYS A 5 -0.75 2.56 8.31
CA LYS A 5 0.00 3.79 8.57
C LYS A 5 1.36 3.49 9.20
N ALA A 6 1.44 2.51 10.10
CA ALA A 6 2.70 2.08 10.70
C ALA A 6 3.66 1.48 9.67
N THR A 7 3.17 0.63 8.76
CA THR A 7 3.97 0.06 7.66
C THR A 7 4.51 1.15 6.74
N ILE A 8 3.70 2.14 6.35
CA ILE A 8 4.12 3.26 5.50
C ILE A 8 5.21 4.11 6.18
N ARG A 9 5.10 4.32 7.49
CA ARG A 9 6.02 5.17 8.27
C ARG A 9 7.26 4.43 8.77
N GLN A 10 7.36 3.12 8.53
CA GLN A 10 8.49 2.32 8.99
C GLN A 10 9.82 2.88 8.44
N GLN A 11 10.85 2.93 9.28
CA GLN A 11 12.20 3.33 8.90
C GLN A 11 13.21 2.21 9.27
N PRO A 12 13.99 1.69 8.30
CA PRO A 12 13.92 1.98 6.87
C PRO A 12 12.59 1.51 6.27
N PHE A 13 12.09 2.23 5.26
CA PHE A 13 10.89 1.85 4.53
C PHE A 13 11.07 0.46 3.91
N ARG A 14 10.02 -0.37 3.99
CA ARG A 14 9.98 -1.69 3.37
C ARG A 14 8.84 -1.72 2.37
N PRO A 15 9.10 -1.97 1.07
CA PRO A 15 8.05 -2.18 0.09
C PRO A 15 7.09 -3.28 0.53
N PHE A 16 5.82 -3.12 0.17
CA PHE A 16 4.77 -4.08 0.52
C PHE A 16 3.68 -4.12 -0.55
N ILE A 17 2.84 -5.15 -0.49
CA ILE A 17 1.69 -5.31 -1.38
C ILE A 17 0.40 -5.19 -0.57
N ILE A 18 -0.54 -4.37 -1.06
CA ILE A 18 -1.91 -4.31 -0.54
C ILE A 18 -2.77 -5.26 -1.38
N ARG A 19 -3.38 -6.26 -0.75
CA ARG A 19 -4.32 -7.18 -1.42
C ARG A 19 -5.75 -6.83 -1.04
N MET A 20 -6.60 -6.68 -2.05
CA MET A 20 -8.03 -6.35 -1.89
C MET A 20 -8.89 -7.61 -1.97
N VAL A 21 -10.08 -7.59 -1.36
CA VAL A 21 -11.04 -8.71 -1.39
C VAL A 21 -11.57 -9.03 -2.79
N ASP A 22 -11.50 -8.07 -3.73
CA ASP A 22 -11.88 -8.25 -5.13
C ASP A 22 -10.77 -8.88 -5.99
N GLY A 23 -9.64 -9.25 -5.38
CA GLY A 23 -8.50 -9.86 -6.04
C GLY A 23 -7.46 -8.87 -6.59
N ARG A 24 -7.72 -7.56 -6.56
CA ARG A 24 -6.71 -6.56 -6.96
C ARG A 24 -5.55 -6.53 -5.97
N SER A 25 -4.36 -6.25 -6.49
CA SER A 25 -3.13 -6.11 -5.70
C SER A 25 -2.38 -4.87 -6.13
N PHE A 26 -1.87 -4.10 -5.16
CA PHE A 26 -1.13 -2.87 -5.40
C PHE A 26 0.24 -2.94 -4.76
N THR A 27 1.29 -2.68 -5.53
CA THR A 27 2.66 -2.67 -5.01
C THR A 27 3.03 -1.27 -4.56
N VAL A 28 3.32 -1.11 -3.26
CA VAL A 28 3.81 0.16 -2.71
C VAL A 28 5.32 0.08 -2.60
N SER A 29 6.01 0.59 -3.62
CA SER A 29 7.49 0.59 -3.71
C SER A 29 8.15 1.74 -2.95
N HIS A 30 7.41 2.81 -2.64
CA HIS A 30 7.87 3.99 -1.92
C HIS A 30 6.72 4.56 -1.05
N PRO A 31 6.99 5.18 0.13
CA PRO A 31 5.93 5.74 0.98
C PRO A 31 5.11 6.84 0.29
N ASP A 32 5.70 7.57 -0.65
CA ASP A 32 5.00 8.64 -1.39
C ASP A 32 3.96 8.10 -2.38
N PHE A 33 3.99 6.81 -2.70
CA PHE A 33 3.04 6.18 -3.64
C PHE A 33 1.72 5.82 -2.96
N VAL A 34 1.56 6.15 -1.68
CA VAL A 34 0.34 5.90 -0.92
C VAL A 34 -0.01 7.08 -0.02
N MET A 35 -1.23 7.59 -0.19
CA MET A 35 -1.81 8.60 0.68
C MET A 35 -3.03 8.03 1.37
N VAL A 36 -2.99 7.94 2.69
CA VAL A 36 -4.13 7.47 3.51
C VAL A 36 -4.90 8.67 4.02
N SER A 37 -6.22 8.68 3.81
CA SER A 37 -7.12 9.70 4.36
C SER A 37 -6.96 9.85 5.88
N PRO A 38 -7.25 11.03 6.47
CA PRO A 38 -7.10 11.24 7.92
C PRO A 38 -7.84 10.21 8.77
N THR A 39 -9.05 9.83 8.34
CA THR A 39 -9.89 8.81 9.00
C THR A 39 -9.35 7.39 8.83
N GLY A 40 -8.44 7.15 7.89
CA GLY A 40 -7.88 5.83 7.61
C GLY A 40 -8.82 4.89 6.86
N ARG A 41 -9.91 5.43 6.27
CA ARG A 41 -10.91 4.66 5.52
C ARG A 41 -10.54 4.50 4.05
N THR A 42 -10.03 5.56 3.44
CA THR A 42 -9.67 5.55 2.01
C THR A 42 -8.17 5.75 1.83
N ALA A 43 -7.60 5.12 0.80
CA ALA A 43 -6.25 5.41 0.33
C ALA A 43 -6.25 5.75 -1.17
N ILE A 44 -5.31 6.60 -1.55
CA ILE A 44 -4.92 6.85 -2.95
C ILE A 44 -3.60 6.12 -3.17
N LEU A 45 -3.54 5.28 -4.19
CA LEU A 45 -2.38 4.48 -4.58
C LEU A 45 -1.92 4.92 -5.96
N PHE A 46 -0.68 5.37 -6.07
CA PHE A 46 -0.05 5.80 -7.31
C PHE A 46 0.74 4.65 -7.93
N GLU A 47 0.64 4.52 -9.24
CA GLU A 47 1.44 3.60 -10.05
C GLU A 47 2.61 4.36 -10.72
N PRO A 48 3.66 3.66 -11.20
CA PRO A 48 4.82 4.30 -11.83
C PRO A 48 4.51 5.08 -13.12
N ASP A 49 3.34 4.88 -13.72
CA ASP A 49 2.89 5.54 -14.95
C ASP A 49 1.99 6.77 -14.68
N ASP A 50 2.04 7.31 -13.46
CA ASP A 50 1.21 8.41 -12.93
C ASP A 50 -0.29 8.11 -12.86
N SER A 51 -0.73 6.89 -13.18
CA SER A 51 -2.10 6.46 -12.90
C SER A 51 -2.30 6.25 -11.40
N TYR A 52 -3.55 6.31 -10.95
CA TYR A 52 -3.87 6.11 -9.54
C TYR A 52 -5.20 5.40 -9.32
N SER A 53 -5.31 4.75 -8.17
CA SER A 53 -6.54 4.12 -7.68
C SER A 53 -6.94 4.71 -6.33
N ILE A 54 -8.24 4.97 -6.16
CA ILE A 54 -8.84 5.30 -4.87
C ILE A 54 -9.51 4.03 -4.32
N VAL A 55 -9.09 3.57 -3.15
CA VAL A 55 -9.57 2.30 -2.57
C VAL A 55 -10.14 2.48 -1.16
N ASP A 56 -11.21 1.75 -0.85
CA ASP A 56 -11.72 1.62 0.52
C ASP A 56 -10.89 0.57 1.27
N LEU A 57 -10.18 1.00 2.31
CA LEU A 57 -9.31 0.16 3.13
C LEU A 57 -10.10 -0.84 4.00
N MET A 58 -11.42 -0.71 4.12
CA MET A 58 -12.27 -1.75 4.73
C MET A 58 -12.39 -2.99 3.84
N LEU A 59 -12.04 -2.87 2.57
CA LEU A 59 -12.02 -3.96 1.60
C LEU A 59 -10.60 -4.53 1.37
N MET A 60 -9.64 -4.10 2.18
CA MET A 60 -8.30 -4.67 2.21
C MET A 60 -8.33 -6.02 2.92
N ASN A 61 -7.84 -7.06 2.25
CA ASN A 61 -7.74 -8.40 2.80
C ASN A 61 -6.43 -8.59 3.58
N GLU A 62 -5.30 -8.12 3.02
CA GLU A 62 -3.96 -8.40 3.55
C GLU A 62 -2.96 -7.29 3.18
N ILE A 63 -1.94 -7.12 4.03
CA ILE A 63 -0.69 -6.41 3.71
C ILE A 63 0.44 -7.44 3.72
N ASP A 64 1.07 -7.65 2.56
CA ASP A 64 2.20 -8.55 2.41
C ASP A 64 3.50 -7.74 2.40
N VAL A 65 4.25 -7.81 3.49
CA VAL A 65 5.58 -7.20 3.61
C VAL A 65 6.62 -8.26 3.23
N SER A 66 6.69 -8.61 1.96
CA SER A 66 7.70 -9.55 1.47
C SER A 66 9.08 -8.87 1.52
N ALA A 67 10.13 -9.62 1.86
CA ALA A 67 11.49 -9.14 1.61
C ALA A 67 11.64 -8.78 0.12
N PRO A 68 12.32 -7.69 -0.26
CA PRO A 68 12.51 -7.36 -1.66
C PRO A 68 13.04 -8.60 -2.36
N LYS A 69 12.35 -9.08 -3.39
CA LYS A 69 12.93 -10.06 -4.29
C LYS A 69 14.16 -9.37 -4.87
N ALA A 70 15.35 -9.79 -4.45
CA ALA A 70 16.59 -9.30 -5.02
C ALA A 70 16.42 -9.38 -6.54
N ALA A 71 16.46 -8.23 -7.21
CA ALA A 71 16.53 -8.18 -8.65
C ALA A 71 17.82 -8.93 -9.01
N GLY A 72 17.65 -10.15 -9.53
CA GLY A 72 18.73 -10.91 -10.16
C GLY A 72 18.97 -10.39 -11.56
#